data_AF-A0A348TXC6-F1
#
_entry.id   AF-A0A348TXC6-F1
#
_cell.length_a   1.000
_cell.length_b   1.000
_cell.length_c   1.000
_cell.angle_alpha   90.00
_cell.angle_beta   90.00
_cell.angle_gamma   90.00
#
_symmetry.space_group_name_H-M   'P 1'
#
loop_
_entity.id
_entity.type
_entity.pdbx_description
1 polymer ?
#
loop_
_entity_poly.entity_id
_entity_poly.type
_entity_poly.pdbx_seq_one_letter_code
_entity_poly.pdbx_strand_id
1 'polypeptide(L)'
;MNKFLYALRSIGITIVGVVIAVLVTSGLHLLFALFLDDLPVEDLLAADWAGRTNVMESYMAANPFAIYSMLIAHSFGSALAVYWYVRATKIPSWRTEKGIKPYTGAVVLLALWIWGDVQNDLYDVPVGVLWTTIDVVVTVALTALAFVIAGGLRKHEGTERVSTEDGVYRG
;
A
#
# COMPACT_ATOMS: atom_id res chain seq x y z
N MET A 1 -3.52 -20.70 24.27
CA MET A 1 -2.34 -19.86 23.98
C MET A 1 -2.19 -19.43 22.50
N ASN A 2 -3.07 -19.84 21.58
CA ASN A 2 -2.84 -19.67 20.13
C ASN A 2 -3.39 -18.37 19.51
N LYS A 3 -4.61 -17.94 19.86
CA LYS A 3 -5.28 -16.79 19.19
C LYS A 3 -4.55 -15.45 19.39
N PHE A 4 -4.02 -15.22 20.58
CA PHE A 4 -3.28 -13.99 20.90
C PHE A 4 -1.98 -13.85 20.08
N LEU A 5 -1.19 -14.93 20.00
CA LEU A 5 0.04 -14.96 19.19
C LEU A 5 -0.26 -14.79 17.70
N TYR A 6 -1.37 -15.36 17.22
CA TYR A 6 -1.84 -15.18 15.85
C TYR A 6 -2.25 -13.74 15.53
N ALA A 7 -2.96 -13.08 16.44
CA ALA A 7 -3.29 -11.67 16.32
C ALA A 7 -2.02 -10.80 16.30
N LEU A 8 -1.09 -11.03 17.23
CA LEU A 8 0.19 -10.29 17.27
C LEU A 8 1.00 -10.47 15.98
N ARG A 9 1.05 -11.67 15.41
CA ARG A 9 1.71 -11.91 14.11
C ARG A 9 1.02 -11.14 12.98
N SER A 10 -0.31 -11.13 12.95
CA SER A 10 -1.06 -10.40 11.94
C SER A 10 -0.80 -8.90 12.02
N ILE A 11 -0.79 -8.36 13.23
CA ILE A 11 -0.45 -6.95 13.49
C ILE A 11 0.99 -6.67 13.06
N GLY A 12 1.96 -7.49 13.49
CA GLY A 12 3.36 -7.33 13.14
C GLY A 12 3.61 -7.36 11.63
N ILE A 13 3.00 -8.31 10.91
CA ILE A 13 3.08 -8.36 9.45
C ILE A 13 2.47 -7.09 8.85
N THR A 14 1.29 -6.65 9.32
CA THR A 14 0.67 -5.42 8.82
C THR A 14 1.56 -4.19 9.04
N ILE A 15 2.18 -4.06 10.21
CA ILE A 15 3.14 -2.97 10.51
C ILE A 15 4.31 -2.98 9.54
N VAL A 16 4.90 -4.15 9.27
CA VAL A 16 5.99 -4.25 8.28
C VAL A 16 5.51 -3.86 6.88
N GLY A 17 4.27 -4.20 6.52
CA GLY A 17 3.63 -3.73 5.29
C GLY A 17 3.56 -2.20 5.22
N VAL A 18 3.14 -1.53 6.29
CA VAL A 18 3.13 -0.05 6.35
C VAL A 18 4.53 0.52 6.19
N VAL A 19 5.54 -0.06 6.87
CA VAL A 19 6.95 0.38 6.73
C VAL A 19 7.42 0.24 5.29
N ILE A 20 7.10 -0.87 4.61
CA ILE A 20 7.43 -1.07 3.19
C ILE A 20 6.78 0.01 2.33
N ALA A 21 5.51 0.31 2.54
CA ALA A 21 4.81 1.32 1.76
C ALA A 21 5.46 2.70 1.91
N VAL A 22 5.82 3.10 3.15
CA VAL A 22 6.53 4.35 3.42
C VAL A 22 7.89 4.36 2.73
N LEU A 23 8.71 3.31 2.91
CA LEU A 23 10.06 3.26 2.32
C LEU A 23 10.03 3.30 0.78
N VAL A 24 9.11 2.56 0.16
CA VAL A 24 8.95 2.55 -1.30
C VAL A 24 8.53 3.93 -1.79
N THR A 25 7.53 4.53 -1.16
CA THR A 25 6.99 5.83 -1.57
C THR A 25 8.03 6.93 -1.40
N SER A 26 8.69 6.99 -0.25
CA SER A 26 9.78 7.93 0.01
C SER A 26 10.95 7.70 -0.95
N GLY A 27 11.32 6.44 -1.21
CA GLY A 27 12.39 6.11 -2.16
C GLY A 27 12.08 6.54 -3.59
N LEU A 28 10.82 6.36 -4.04
CA LEU A 28 10.38 6.82 -5.35
C LEU A 28 10.32 8.34 -5.44
N HIS A 29 9.80 9.02 -4.41
CA HIS A 29 9.84 10.49 -4.34
C HIS A 29 11.27 11.03 -4.39
N LEU A 30 12.21 10.45 -3.65
CA LEU A 30 13.63 10.80 -3.72
C LEU A 30 14.23 10.57 -5.10
N LEU A 31 13.86 9.48 -5.78
CA LEU A 31 14.31 9.20 -7.13
C LEU A 31 13.74 10.22 -8.13
N PHE A 32 12.47 10.58 -8.02
CA PHE A 32 11.83 11.54 -8.91
C PHE A 32 12.28 12.99 -8.67
N ALA A 33 12.65 13.33 -7.44
CA ALA A 33 13.23 14.63 -7.09
C ALA A 33 14.53 14.93 -7.87
N LEU A 34 15.22 13.92 -8.42
CA LEU A 34 16.37 14.14 -9.31
C LEU A 34 15.99 14.83 -10.64
N PHE A 35 14.69 14.93 -10.94
CA PHE A 35 14.16 15.42 -12.22
C PHE A 35 13.11 16.54 -12.04
N LEU A 36 12.90 17.01 -10.81
CA LEU A 36 11.89 18.02 -10.47
C LEU A 36 12.56 19.15 -9.68
N ASP A 37 11.98 20.33 -9.73
CA ASP A 37 12.34 21.37 -8.77
C ASP A 37 11.95 20.93 -7.35
N ASP A 38 12.68 21.45 -6.37
CA ASP A 38 12.41 21.19 -4.95
C ASP A 38 10.96 21.54 -4.60
N LEU A 39 10.30 20.64 -3.88
CA LEU A 39 8.98 20.93 -3.34
C LEU A 39 9.09 22.14 -2.39
N PRO A 40 8.21 23.15 -2.49
CA PRO A 40 8.30 24.38 -1.68
C PRO A 40 7.79 24.13 -0.25
N VAL A 41 8.48 23.27 0.51
CA VAL A 41 8.07 22.81 1.83
C VAL A 41 7.96 23.96 2.83
N GLU A 42 8.88 24.93 2.78
CA GLU A 42 8.85 26.09 3.68
C GLU A 42 7.58 26.93 3.48
N ASP A 43 7.20 27.18 2.22
CA ASP A 43 5.99 27.92 1.88
C ASP A 43 4.73 27.15 2.26
N LEU A 44 4.71 25.83 2.05
CA LEU A 44 3.59 24.95 2.44
C LEU A 44 3.37 24.94 3.95
N LEU A 45 4.45 24.89 4.73
CA LEU A 45 4.38 24.89 6.20
C LEU A 45 3.97 26.26 6.76
N ALA A 46 4.35 27.35 6.11
CA ALA A 46 4.01 28.71 6.51
C ALA A 46 2.57 29.12 6.14
N ALA A 47 2.01 28.50 5.09
CA ALA A 47 0.69 28.83 4.57
C ALA A 47 -0.47 28.19 5.36
N ASP A 48 -1.61 28.88 5.33
CA ASP A 48 -2.91 28.30 5.65
C ASP A 48 -3.39 27.40 4.50
N TRP A 49 -4.53 26.74 4.66
CA TRP A 49 -5.01 25.78 3.68
C TRP A 49 -5.18 26.37 2.26
N ALA A 50 -5.78 27.56 2.14
CA ALA A 50 -5.95 28.22 0.85
C ALA A 50 -4.61 28.66 0.25
N GLY A 51 -3.67 29.12 1.08
CA GLY A 51 -2.31 29.45 0.65
C GLY A 51 -1.55 28.23 0.11
N ARG A 52 -1.69 27.06 0.76
CA ARG A 52 -1.05 25.82 0.28
C ARG A 52 -1.54 25.41 -1.11
N THR A 53 -2.84 25.58 -1.38
CA THR A 53 -3.39 25.33 -2.73
C THR A 53 -2.73 26.22 -3.77
N ASN A 54 -2.60 27.51 -3.51
CA ASN A 54 -1.95 28.44 -4.46
C ASN A 54 -0.47 28.10 -4.70
N VAL A 55 0.25 27.72 -3.63
CA VAL A 55 1.65 27.26 -3.71
C VAL A 55 1.75 26.02 -4.59
N MET A 56 0.90 25.02 -4.35
CA MET A 56 0.91 23.79 -5.14
C MET A 56 0.47 23.99 -6.59
N GLU A 57 -0.53 24.83 -6.85
CA GLU A 57 -0.95 25.16 -8.22
C GLU A 57 0.21 25.79 -9.01
N SER A 58 0.93 26.72 -8.38
CA SER A 58 2.10 27.37 -8.99
C SER A 58 3.23 26.37 -9.24
N TYR A 59 3.53 25.53 -8.24
CA TYR A 59 4.54 24.48 -8.35
C TYR A 59 4.22 23.48 -9.46
N MET A 60 2.99 22.96 -9.52
CA MET A 60 2.56 21.99 -10.53
C MET A 60 2.52 22.59 -11.94
N ALA A 61 2.22 23.88 -12.08
CA ALA A 61 2.30 24.57 -13.36
C ALA A 61 3.75 24.66 -13.87
N ALA A 62 4.71 24.88 -12.97
CA ALA A 62 6.14 24.87 -13.29
C ALA A 62 6.70 23.45 -13.46
N ASN A 63 6.15 22.47 -12.74
CA ASN A 63 6.59 21.08 -12.70
C ASN A 63 5.45 20.10 -13.06
N PRO A 64 4.98 20.05 -14.32
CA PRO A 64 3.84 19.20 -14.70
C PRO A 64 4.07 17.71 -14.45
N PHE A 65 5.34 17.27 -14.41
CA PHE A 65 5.68 15.87 -14.14
C PHE A 65 5.46 15.46 -12.68
N ALA A 66 5.42 16.41 -11.74
CA ALA A 66 5.31 16.14 -10.30
C ALA A 66 4.06 15.32 -9.94
N ILE A 67 2.94 15.57 -10.63
CA ILE A 67 1.70 14.83 -10.43
C ILE A 67 1.87 13.36 -10.83
N TYR A 68 2.49 13.09 -11.99
CA TYR A 68 2.66 11.71 -12.45
C TYR A 68 3.65 10.93 -11.58
N SER A 69 4.72 11.57 -11.11
CA SER A 69 5.63 10.96 -10.15
C SER A 69 4.95 10.63 -8.83
N MET A 70 4.07 11.51 -8.33
CA MET A 70 3.27 11.27 -7.12
C MET A 70 2.36 10.05 -7.30
N LEU A 71 1.57 10.02 -8.38
CA LEU A 71 0.70 8.89 -8.71
C LEU A 71 1.47 7.56 -8.73
N ILE A 72 2.67 7.54 -9.31
CA ILE A 72 3.52 6.34 -9.35
C ILE A 72 4.02 6.00 -7.94
N ALA A 73 4.54 6.97 -7.19
CA ALA A 73 5.10 6.74 -5.87
C ALA A 73 4.06 6.17 -4.90
N HIS A 74 2.88 6.80 -4.80
CA HIS A 74 1.81 6.40 -3.89
C HIS A 74 1.28 5.02 -4.23
N SER A 75 0.93 4.80 -5.51
CA SER A 75 0.34 3.54 -5.95
C SER A 75 1.31 2.36 -5.84
N PHE A 76 2.61 2.53 -6.09
CA PHE A 76 3.61 1.48 -5.90
C PHE A 76 3.91 1.20 -4.43
N GLY A 77 3.86 2.21 -3.56
CA GLY A 77 3.97 2.04 -2.11
C GLY A 77 2.94 1.05 -1.58
N SER A 78 1.66 1.32 -1.86
CA SER A 78 0.55 0.45 -1.48
C SER A 78 0.64 -0.93 -2.13
N ALA A 79 0.91 -0.98 -3.44
CA ALA A 79 0.98 -2.22 -4.19
C ALA A 79 2.07 -3.17 -3.65
N LEU A 80 3.28 -2.66 -3.38
CA LEU A 80 4.38 -3.48 -2.87
C LEU A 80 4.14 -3.95 -1.43
N ALA A 81 3.53 -3.11 -0.59
CA ALA A 81 3.14 -3.51 0.76
C ALA A 81 2.12 -4.64 0.76
N VAL A 82 1.07 -4.55 -0.07
CA VAL A 82 0.05 -5.60 -0.19
C VAL A 82 0.62 -6.86 -0.85
N TYR A 83 1.44 -6.72 -1.89
CA TYR A 83 2.15 -7.84 -2.49
C TYR A 83 2.96 -8.60 -1.43
N TRP A 84 3.79 -7.88 -0.68
CA TRP A 84 4.61 -8.45 0.38
C TRP A 84 3.73 -9.11 1.46
N TYR A 85 2.66 -8.46 1.91
CA TYR A 85 1.75 -8.99 2.94
C TYR A 85 1.16 -10.35 2.53
N VAL A 86 0.66 -10.44 1.29
CA VAL A 86 0.07 -11.68 0.76
C VAL A 86 1.12 -12.79 0.63
N ARG A 87 2.37 -12.44 0.31
CA ARG A 87 3.48 -13.40 0.25
C ARG A 87 3.93 -13.84 1.65
N ALA A 88 4.06 -12.92 2.59
CA ALA A 88 4.49 -13.17 3.96
C ALA A 88 3.50 -14.08 4.70
N THR A 89 2.19 -13.83 4.54
CA THR A 89 1.13 -14.67 5.13
C THR A 89 1.07 -16.08 4.56
N LYS A 90 1.76 -16.39 3.45
CA LYS A 90 1.86 -17.75 2.92
C LYS A 90 2.99 -18.56 3.56
N ILE A 91 3.97 -17.91 4.18
CA ILE A 91 5.11 -18.58 4.84
C ILE A 91 4.59 -19.40 6.04
N PRO A 92 4.81 -20.73 6.09
CA PRO A 92 4.21 -21.59 7.11
C PRO A 92 4.50 -21.17 8.56
N SER A 93 5.72 -20.71 8.83
CA SER A 93 6.14 -20.25 10.16
C SER A 93 5.49 -18.91 10.58
N TRP A 94 5.01 -18.13 9.62
CA TRP A 94 4.46 -16.79 9.84
C TRP A 94 2.94 -16.72 9.65
N ARG A 95 2.30 -17.83 9.25
CA ARG A 95 0.84 -17.92 9.11
C ARG A 95 0.12 -17.56 10.40
N THR A 96 -0.89 -16.71 10.26
CA THR A 96 -1.73 -16.18 11.34
C THR A 96 -2.90 -17.09 11.66
N GLU A 97 -3.34 -17.98 10.77
CA GLU A 97 -4.15 -19.16 11.10
C GLU A 97 -4.21 -20.09 9.87
N LYS A 98 -4.36 -21.41 10.06
CA LYS A 98 -4.50 -22.34 8.92
C LYS A 98 -5.88 -22.13 8.29
N GLY A 99 -5.94 -21.52 7.12
CA GLY A 99 -7.18 -21.36 6.33
C GLY A 99 -7.86 -19.98 6.39
N ILE A 100 -7.35 -19.02 7.17
CA ILE A 100 -7.80 -17.63 7.08
C ILE A 100 -7.16 -16.97 5.87
N LYS A 101 -7.99 -16.38 5.01
CA LYS A 101 -7.56 -15.72 3.79
C LYS A 101 -6.89 -14.37 4.11
N PRO A 102 -5.90 -13.91 3.33
CA PRO A 102 -5.06 -12.75 3.65
C PRO A 102 -5.76 -11.41 3.31
N TYR A 103 -7.09 -11.37 3.29
CA TYR A 103 -7.83 -10.19 2.86
C TYR A 103 -7.84 -9.11 3.92
N THR A 104 -7.94 -9.48 5.20
CA THR A 104 -8.12 -8.49 6.28
C THR A 104 -6.94 -7.53 6.36
N GLY A 105 -5.70 -8.03 6.39
CA GLY A 105 -4.55 -7.13 6.44
C GLY A 105 -4.29 -6.39 5.13
N ALA A 106 -4.58 -6.99 3.97
CA ALA A 106 -4.50 -6.29 2.69
C ALA A 106 -5.48 -5.11 2.59
N VAL A 107 -6.72 -5.30 3.06
CA VAL A 107 -7.73 -4.24 3.13
C VAL A 107 -7.32 -3.15 4.12
N VAL A 108 -6.79 -3.53 5.29
CA VAL A 108 -6.29 -2.55 6.28
C VAL A 108 -5.13 -1.74 5.70
N LEU A 109 -4.17 -2.37 5.04
CA LEU A 109 -3.06 -1.68 4.37
C LEU A 109 -3.55 -0.70 3.32
N LEU A 110 -4.45 -1.14 2.42
CA LEU A 110 -5.02 -0.27 1.40
C LEU A 110 -5.80 0.89 2.03
N ALA A 111 -6.61 0.65 3.05
CA ALA A 111 -7.41 1.69 3.70
C ALA A 111 -6.52 2.73 4.41
N LEU A 112 -5.47 2.29 5.12
CA LEU A 112 -4.50 3.20 5.73
C LEU A 112 -3.76 4.02 4.66
N TRP A 113 -3.44 3.40 3.53
CA TRP A 113 -2.75 4.09 2.44
C TRP A 113 -3.64 5.14 1.77
N ILE A 114 -4.89 4.80 1.43
CA ILE A 114 -5.88 5.75 0.89
C ILE A 114 -6.08 6.91 1.85
N TRP A 115 -6.14 6.66 3.17
CA TRP A 115 -6.24 7.73 4.14
C TRP A 115 -5.00 8.65 4.11
N GLY A 116 -3.80 8.07 4.00
CA GLY A 116 -2.55 8.81 3.83
C GLY A 116 -2.55 9.68 2.56
N ASP A 117 -2.91 9.10 1.42
CA ASP A 117 -3.01 9.81 0.13
C ASP A 117 -4.01 10.96 0.24
N VAL A 118 -5.22 10.72 0.76
CA VAL A 118 -6.25 11.76 0.92
C VAL A 118 -5.82 12.86 1.90
N GLN A 119 -5.17 12.50 3.01
CA GLN A 119 -4.68 13.46 3.98
C GLN A 119 -3.59 14.34 3.36
N ASN A 120 -2.64 13.72 2.67
CA ASN A 120 -1.55 14.42 2.01
C ASN A 120 -2.09 15.34 0.89
N ASP A 121 -2.85 14.78 -0.04
CA ASP A 121 -3.20 15.41 -1.31
C ASP A 121 -4.32 16.46 -1.21
N LEU A 122 -5.01 16.53 -0.06
CA LEU A 122 -6.03 17.55 0.20
C LEU A 122 -5.64 18.55 1.29
N TYR A 123 -4.67 18.25 2.15
CA TYR A 123 -4.38 19.09 3.32
C TYR A 123 -2.91 19.49 3.47
N ASP A 124 -1.98 18.56 3.25
CA ASP A 124 -0.55 18.81 3.50
C ASP A 124 0.14 19.32 2.23
N VAL A 125 -0.09 18.66 1.10
CA VAL A 125 0.41 18.97 -0.24
C VAL A 125 -0.78 18.98 -1.21
N PRO A 126 -1.65 20.00 -1.16
CA PRO A 126 -2.94 19.96 -1.84
C PRO A 126 -2.81 20.01 -3.38
N VAL A 127 -2.97 18.87 -4.04
CA VAL A 127 -2.97 18.75 -5.51
C VAL A 127 -4.36 18.91 -6.13
N GLY A 128 -5.39 18.99 -5.29
CA GLY A 128 -6.78 19.22 -5.68
C GLY A 128 -7.58 17.94 -5.90
N VAL A 129 -8.91 18.06 -5.74
CA VAL A 129 -9.85 16.92 -5.67
C VAL A 129 -9.76 16.00 -6.88
N LEU A 130 -9.58 16.53 -8.08
CA LEU A 130 -9.48 15.73 -9.30
C LEU A 130 -8.25 14.81 -9.24
N TRP A 131 -7.09 15.35 -8.92
CA TRP A 131 -5.83 14.60 -8.89
C TRP A 131 -5.79 13.61 -7.73
N THR A 132 -6.28 13.99 -6.55
CA THR A 132 -6.47 13.06 -5.43
C THR A 132 -7.39 11.89 -5.80
N THR A 133 -8.48 12.15 -6.53
CA THR A 133 -9.40 11.08 -6.96
C THR A 133 -8.70 10.12 -7.92
N ILE A 134 -7.92 10.65 -8.86
CA ILE A 134 -7.12 9.84 -9.78
C ILE A 134 -6.10 9.02 -9.00
N ASP A 135 -5.41 9.61 -8.02
CA ASP A 135 -4.42 8.93 -7.19
C ASP A 135 -5.02 7.75 -6.45
N VAL A 136 -6.11 7.98 -5.71
CA VAL A 136 -6.81 6.92 -4.99
C VAL A 136 -7.26 5.80 -5.92
N VAL A 137 -7.80 6.12 -7.11
CA VAL A 137 -8.25 5.11 -8.07
C VAL A 137 -7.08 4.28 -8.60
N VAL A 138 -5.97 4.93 -8.96
CA VAL A 138 -4.76 4.25 -9.46
C VAL A 138 -4.14 3.38 -8.36
N THR A 139 -4.03 3.91 -7.14
CA THR A 139 -3.58 3.19 -5.95
C THR A 139 -4.42 1.95 -5.71
N VAL A 140 -5.76 2.06 -5.74
CA VAL A 140 -6.66 0.91 -5.59
C VAL A 140 -6.45 -0.12 -6.71
N ALA A 141 -6.36 0.33 -7.96
CA ALA A 141 -6.21 -0.55 -9.12
C ALA A 141 -4.89 -1.34 -9.08
N LEU A 142 -3.76 -0.67 -8.85
CA LEU A 142 -2.46 -1.33 -8.74
C LEU A 142 -2.36 -2.22 -7.51
N THR A 143 -2.94 -1.80 -6.38
CA THR A 143 -2.98 -2.63 -5.17
C THR A 143 -3.79 -3.90 -5.39
N ALA A 144 -4.95 -3.80 -6.05
CA ALA A 144 -5.75 -4.96 -6.41
C ALA A 144 -4.98 -5.91 -7.35
N LEU A 145 -4.29 -5.36 -8.36
CA LEU A 145 -3.44 -6.15 -9.26
C LEU A 145 -2.32 -6.86 -8.49
N ALA A 146 -1.61 -6.16 -7.60
CA ALA A 146 -0.56 -6.71 -6.76
C ALA A 146 -1.07 -7.83 -5.84
N PHE A 147 -2.26 -7.66 -5.25
CA PHE A 147 -2.93 -8.69 -4.47
C PHE A 147 -3.20 -9.95 -5.30
N VAL A 148 -3.70 -9.80 -6.53
CA VAL A 148 -3.95 -10.91 -7.45
C VAL A 148 -2.65 -11.61 -7.84
N ILE A 149 -1.62 -10.87 -8.24
CA ILE A 149 -0.30 -11.40 -8.64
C ILE A 149 0.36 -12.15 -7.48
N ALA A 150 0.31 -11.61 -6.26
CA ALA A 150 0.80 -12.28 -5.06
C ALA A 150 0.02 -13.57 -4.73
N GLY A 151 -1.11 -13.80 -5.41
CA GLY A 151 -1.98 -14.95 -5.31
C GLY A 151 -2.96 -14.86 -4.15
N GLY A 152 -3.43 -13.66 -3.81
CA GLY A 152 -4.43 -13.43 -2.74
C GLY A 152 -5.79 -14.04 -3.05
N LEU A 153 -6.09 -14.29 -4.34
CA LEU A 153 -7.28 -15.04 -4.77
C LEU A 153 -7.12 -16.56 -4.66
N ARG A 154 -5.90 -17.10 -4.53
CA ARG A 154 -5.68 -18.55 -4.47
C ARG A 154 -6.19 -19.09 -3.13
N LYS A 155 -6.85 -20.25 -3.15
CA LYS A 155 -7.18 -20.97 -1.92
C LYS A 155 -5.88 -21.26 -1.18
N HIS A 156 -5.82 -20.98 0.12
CA HIS A 156 -4.76 -21.54 0.94
C HIS A 156 -4.98 -23.05 0.93
N GLU A 157 -4.14 -23.78 0.21
CA GLU A 157 -4.07 -25.23 0.33
C GLU A 157 -3.77 -25.53 1.80
N GLY A 158 -4.82 -25.86 2.55
CA GLY A 158 -4.67 -26.75 3.68
C GLY A 158 -4.26 -28.08 3.09
N THR A 159 -3.33 -28.77 3.75
CA THR A 159 -3.13 -30.22 3.56
C THR A 159 -4.48 -30.86 3.28
N GLU A 160 -4.63 -31.54 2.14
CA GLU A 160 -5.81 -32.35 1.87
C GLU A 160 -6.18 -33.06 3.16
N ARG A 161 -7.39 -32.83 3.66
CA ARG A 161 -7.95 -33.77 4.61
C ARG A 161 -8.20 -35.01 3.78
N VAL A 162 -7.24 -35.93 3.77
CA VAL A 162 -7.47 -37.31 3.37
C VAL A 162 -8.56 -37.80 4.31
N SER A 163 -9.82 -37.73 3.85
CA SER A 163 -11.00 -38.14 4.60
C SER A 163 -11.58 -39.44 4.03
N THR A 164 -10.71 -40.32 3.57
CA THR A 164 -11.05 -41.68 3.14
C THR A 164 -9.91 -42.58 3.53
N GLU A 165 -10.22 -43.68 4.21
CA GLU A 165 -9.27 -44.73 4.62
C GLU A 165 -8.55 -45.42 3.45
N ASP A 166 -8.81 -45.04 2.19
CA ASP A 166 -8.25 -45.67 0.98
C ASP A 166 -7.17 -44.86 0.25
N GLY A 167 -6.61 -43.82 0.87
CA GLY A 167 -5.55 -42.99 0.30
C GLY A 167 -4.17 -43.68 0.32
N VAL A 168 -4.02 -44.80 -0.39
CA VAL A 168 -2.73 -45.48 -0.58
C VAL A 168 -1.77 -44.55 -1.33
N TYR A 169 -0.69 -44.16 -0.66
CA TYR A 169 0.47 -43.49 -1.23
C TYR A 169 1.06 -44.36 -2.36
N ARG A 170 1.12 -43.85 -3.59
CA ARG A 170 1.92 -44.43 -4.67
C ARG A 170 2.77 -43.31 -5.31
N GLY A 171 4.08 -43.35 -5.04
CA GLY A 171 5.10 -42.59 -5.75
C GLY A 171 5.37 -41.22 -5.16
#